data_AF-A0A960F7Q6-F1
#
_entry.id   AF-A0A960F7Q6-F1
#
_cell.length_a   1.000
_cell.length_b   1.000
_cell.length_c   1.000
_cell.angle_alpha   90.00
_cell.angle_beta   90.00
_cell.angle_gamma   90.00
#
_symmetry.space_group_name_H-M   'P 1'
#
loop_
_entity.id
_entity.type
_entity.pdbx_description
1 polymer ?
#
loop_
_entity_poly.entity_id
_entity_poly.type
_entity_poly.pdbx_seq_one_letter_code
_entity_poly.pdbx_strand_id
1 'polypeptide(L)'
;MRSLVRPRHPAYRELDPPTRRLRGDVVRFAVRSGRSLSLDALDVTLAVAVDFNGSAYRWTAESLGSFVWVDVLAWCQERELEPPSGVTTALAVLIDHLDASASLHPGSGRGDDLRAAARSLGGATARRRHPSQGTAAVLVLPVPTPAG
;
A
#
# COMPACT_ATOMS: atom_id res chain seq x y z
N MET A 1 -4.67 -23.88 -11.80
CA MET A 1 -4.50 -22.56 -11.14
C MET A 1 -3.03 -22.19 -11.18
N ARG A 2 -2.61 -21.34 -12.15
CA ARG A 2 -1.23 -20.86 -12.24
C ARG A 2 -1.11 -19.62 -11.36
N SER A 3 -0.38 -19.74 -10.25
CA SER A 3 0.08 -18.58 -9.48
C SER A 3 1.03 -17.77 -10.37
N LEU A 4 0.55 -16.65 -10.89
CA LEU A 4 1.39 -15.67 -11.57
C LEU A 4 2.23 -15.00 -10.49
N VAL A 5 3.37 -15.60 -10.15
CA VAL A 5 4.46 -14.88 -9.52
C VAL A 5 4.90 -13.85 -10.55
N ARG A 6 4.34 -12.63 -10.46
CA ARG A 6 4.75 -11.53 -11.33
C ARG A 6 6.27 -11.35 -11.13
N PRO A 7 7.08 -11.38 -12.20
CA PRO A 7 8.49 -11.10 -12.06
C PRO A 7 8.63 -9.69 -11.48
N ARG A 8 9.50 -9.54 -10.46
CA ARG A 8 9.83 -8.22 -9.92
C ARG A 8 10.28 -7.31 -11.05
N HIS A 9 9.64 -6.16 -11.18
CA HIS A 9 10.00 -5.19 -12.21
C HIS A 9 11.46 -4.75 -12.01
N PRO A 10 12.29 -4.71 -13.06
CA PRO A 10 13.70 -4.34 -12.95
C PRO A 10 13.91 -2.93 -12.38
N ALA A 11 12.93 -2.03 -12.50
CA ALA A 11 12.95 -0.72 -11.85
C ALA A 11 12.99 -0.79 -10.31
N TYR A 12 12.59 -1.90 -9.69
CA TYR A 12 12.66 -2.10 -8.24
C TYR A 12 14.06 -2.54 -7.75
N ARG A 13 15.01 -2.73 -8.68
CA ARG A 13 16.28 -3.41 -8.42
C ARG A 13 17.42 -2.46 -8.04
N GLU A 14 17.24 -1.15 -8.21
CA GLU A 14 18.23 -0.10 -7.89
C GLU A 14 17.92 0.63 -6.59
N LEU A 15 17.56 -0.10 -5.53
CA LEU A 15 17.59 0.50 -4.19
C LEU A 15 19.05 0.74 -3.80
N ASP A 16 19.36 1.99 -3.44
CA ASP A 16 20.65 2.39 -2.92
C ASP A 16 21.00 1.58 -1.64
N PRO A 17 22.29 1.49 -1.25
CA PRO A 17 22.70 0.69 -0.09
C PRO A 17 21.95 0.97 1.22
N PRO A 18 21.72 2.24 1.65
CA PRO A 18 20.92 2.49 2.85
C PRO A 18 19.47 2.04 2.71
N THR A 19 18.81 2.27 1.57
CA THR A 19 17.43 1.82 1.37
C THR A 19 17.30 0.31 1.36
N ARG A 20 18.30 -0.43 0.85
CA ARG A 20 18.35 -1.90 0.96
C ARG A 20 18.47 -2.41 2.39
N ARG A 21 19.22 -1.70 3.24
CA ARG A 21 19.32 -2.04 4.67
C ARG A 21 17.99 -1.84 5.36
N LEU A 22 17.38 -0.67 5.18
CA LEU A 22 16.05 -0.37 5.72
C LEU A 22 15.01 -1.39 5.26
N ARG A 23 15.01 -1.76 3.97
CA ARG A 23 14.16 -2.84 3.45
C ARG A 23 14.33 -4.14 4.25
N GLY A 24 15.56 -4.56 4.49
CA GLY A 24 15.87 -5.76 5.28
C GLY A 24 15.40 -5.64 6.73
N ASP A 25 15.51 -4.46 7.32
CA ASP A 25 15.06 -4.18 8.70
C ASP A 25 13.54 -4.23 8.81
N VAL A 26 12.82 -3.63 7.87
CA VAL A 26 11.35 -3.62 7.81
C VAL A 26 10.81 -5.03 7.58
N VAL A 27 11.44 -5.83 6.70
CA VAL A 27 11.05 -7.24 6.49
C VAL A 27 11.25 -8.06 7.76
N ARG A 28 12.41 -7.93 8.42
CA ARG A 28 12.68 -8.62 9.69
C ARG A 28 11.69 -8.20 10.78
N PHE A 29 11.38 -6.91 10.85
CA PHE A 29 10.37 -6.38 11.76
C PHE A 29 8.99 -6.98 11.50
N ALA A 30 8.55 -7.05 10.25
CA ALA A 30 7.26 -7.63 9.87
C ALA A 30 7.17 -9.11 10.30
N VAL A 31 8.20 -9.90 9.99
CA VAL A 31 8.28 -11.32 10.35
C VAL A 31 8.24 -11.51 11.86
N ARG A 32 9.07 -10.76 12.61
CA ARG A 32 9.11 -10.83 14.09
C ARG A 32 7.77 -10.45 14.72
N SER A 33 7.06 -9.50 14.12
CA SER A 33 5.76 -9.03 14.58
C SER A 33 4.58 -9.86 14.06
N GLY A 34 4.82 -10.96 13.31
CA GLY A 34 3.77 -11.82 12.76
C GLY A 34 2.89 -11.17 11.71
N ARG A 35 3.39 -10.15 11.00
CA ARG A 35 2.63 -9.38 10.01
C ARG A 35 2.90 -9.85 8.59
N SER A 36 1.86 -9.90 7.77
CA SER A 36 2.00 -10.10 6.33
C SER A 36 2.48 -8.83 5.65
N LEU A 37 3.41 -8.98 4.71
CA LEU A 37 3.99 -7.86 3.95
C LEU A 37 4.22 -8.28 2.50
N SER A 38 3.65 -7.54 1.56
CA SER A 38 3.96 -7.68 0.14
C SER A 38 5.32 -7.04 -0.13
N LEU A 39 6.28 -7.82 -0.61
CA LEU A 39 7.63 -7.33 -0.87
C LEU A 39 7.66 -6.34 -2.05
N ASP A 40 6.83 -6.55 -3.06
CA ASP A 40 6.75 -5.62 -4.20
C ASP A 40 6.11 -4.29 -3.76
N ALA A 41 5.11 -4.34 -2.88
CA ALA A 41 4.53 -3.13 -2.30
C ALA A 41 5.53 -2.40 -1.39
N LEU A 42 6.34 -3.13 -0.62
CA LEU A 42 7.43 -2.54 0.17
C LEU A 42 8.47 -1.87 -0.73
N ASP A 43 8.86 -2.51 -1.83
CA ASP A 43 9.88 -1.98 -2.75
C ASP A 43 9.40 -0.66 -3.37
N VAL A 44 8.15 -0.61 -3.84
CA VAL A 44 7.53 0.65 -4.31
C VAL A 44 7.43 1.68 -3.19
N THR A 45 6.95 1.28 -2.01
CA THR A 45 6.82 2.20 -0.86
C THR A 45 8.15 2.83 -0.51
N LEU A 46 9.24 2.06 -0.51
CA LEU A 46 10.57 2.57 -0.18
C LEU A 46 11.13 3.47 -1.28
N ALA A 47 11.00 3.08 -2.55
CA ALA A 47 11.46 3.90 -3.68
C ALA A 47 10.80 5.29 -3.65
N VAL A 48 9.47 5.32 -3.53
CA VAL A 48 8.72 6.59 -3.49
C VAL A 48 9.00 7.35 -2.19
N ALA A 49 9.16 6.67 -1.06
CA ALA A 49 9.45 7.34 0.22
C ALA A 49 10.80 8.06 0.20
N VAL A 50 11.80 7.49 -0.47
CA VAL A 50 13.10 8.13 -0.65
C VAL A 50 12.99 9.34 -1.57
N ASP A 51 12.27 9.24 -2.69
CA ASP A 51 12.04 10.35 -3.60
C ASP A 51 11.27 11.50 -2.92
N PHE A 52 10.29 11.17 -2.07
CA PHE A 52 9.41 12.14 -1.41
C PHE A 52 10.03 12.80 -0.16
N ASN A 53 10.69 12.02 0.71
CA ASN A 53 11.19 12.49 2.01
C ASN A 53 12.72 12.64 2.09
N GLY A 54 13.45 12.19 1.06
CA GLY A 54 14.88 11.97 1.18
C GLY A 54 15.21 11.02 2.34
N SER A 55 16.37 11.23 2.98
CA SER A 55 16.81 10.44 4.13
C SER A 55 16.18 10.85 5.47
N ALA A 56 15.34 11.89 5.50
CA ALA A 56 14.84 12.47 6.74
C ALA A 56 13.63 11.72 7.32
N TYR A 57 12.85 11.00 6.48
CA TYR A 57 11.61 10.30 6.89
C TYR A 57 10.68 11.14 7.78
N ARG A 58 10.39 12.37 7.35
CA ARG A 58 9.48 13.27 8.05
C ARG A 58 8.04 13.00 7.63
N TRP A 59 7.26 12.40 8.52
CA TRP A 59 5.88 12.01 8.23
C TRP A 59 4.87 12.78 9.06
N THR A 60 3.85 13.34 8.42
CA THR A 60 2.61 13.83 9.02
C THR A 60 1.41 13.00 8.53
N ALA A 61 0.29 13.03 9.25
CA ALA A 61 -0.93 12.34 8.82
C ALA A 61 -1.39 12.78 7.42
N GLU A 62 -1.25 14.07 7.10
CA GLU A 62 -1.54 14.61 5.78
C GLU A 62 -0.58 14.07 4.70
N SER A 63 0.72 14.08 4.98
CA SER A 63 1.73 13.57 4.04
C SER A 63 1.55 12.08 3.75
N LEU A 64 1.10 11.27 4.72
CA LEU A 64 0.81 9.85 4.51
C LEU A 64 -0.34 9.66 3.51
N GLY A 65 -1.35 10.53 3.55
CA GLY A 65 -2.45 10.52 2.60
C GLY A 65 -1.99 10.90 1.18
N SER A 66 -1.27 12.01 1.05
CA SER A 66 -0.68 12.44 -0.23
C SER A 66 0.21 11.34 -0.81
N PHE A 67 1.07 10.76 0.01
CA PHE A 67 2.01 9.74 -0.39
C PHE A 67 1.34 8.54 -1.09
N VAL A 68 0.28 8.00 -0.50
CA VAL A 68 -0.41 6.83 -1.07
C VAL A 68 -1.20 7.17 -2.33
N TRP A 69 -1.89 8.32 -2.34
CA TRP A 69 -2.88 8.64 -3.37
C TRP A 69 -2.36 9.52 -4.49
N VAL A 70 -1.22 10.17 -4.31
CA VAL A 70 -0.60 11.07 -5.27
C VAL A 70 0.74 10.51 -5.68
N ASP A 71 1.68 10.42 -4.73
CA ASP A 71 3.08 10.16 -5.06
C ASP A 71 3.31 8.73 -5.56
N VAL A 72 2.75 7.72 -4.89
CA VAL A 72 2.85 6.32 -5.34
C VAL A 72 2.14 6.11 -6.68
N LEU A 73 0.97 6.73 -6.88
CA LEU A 73 0.23 6.60 -8.14
C LEU A 73 0.97 7.28 -9.30
N ALA A 74 1.47 8.49 -9.09
CA ALA A 74 2.24 9.23 -10.09
C ALA A 74 3.54 8.48 -10.45
N TRP A 75 4.30 8.03 -9.45
CA TRP A 75 5.55 7.30 -9.67
C TRP A 75 5.34 6.00 -10.46
N CYS A 76 4.26 5.27 -10.17
CA CYS A 76 3.88 4.07 -10.92
C CYS A 76 3.43 4.42 -12.35
N GLN A 77 2.63 5.47 -12.54
CA GLN A 77 2.17 5.90 -13.86
C GLN A 77 3.32 6.33 -14.78
N GLU A 78 4.26 7.12 -14.27
CA GLU A 78 5.46 7.56 -15.02
C GLU A 78 6.32 6.40 -15.53
N ARG A 79 6.22 5.25 -14.87
CA ARG A 79 6.99 4.03 -15.19
C ARG A 79 6.14 2.96 -15.88
N GLU A 80 4.90 3.30 -16.25
CA GLU A 80 3.94 2.39 -16.88
C GLU A 80 3.66 1.13 -16.03
N LEU A 81 3.65 1.30 -14.71
CA LEU A 81 3.44 0.22 -13.74
C LEU A 81 2.05 0.30 -13.12
N GLU A 82 1.44 -0.85 -12.88
CA GLU A 82 0.29 -0.94 -11.99
C GLU A 82 0.74 -0.83 -10.53
N PRO A 83 0.11 0.03 -9.71
CA PRO A 83 0.41 0.10 -8.29
C PRO A 83 0.20 -1.27 -7.61
N PRO A 84 1.19 -1.78 -6.86
CA PRO A 84 1.05 -3.07 -6.21
C PRO A 84 -0.04 -3.04 -5.15
N SER A 85 -0.73 -4.17 -4.98
CA SER A 85 -1.67 -4.30 -3.87
C SER A 85 -0.92 -4.33 -2.53
N GLY A 86 -1.46 -3.64 -1.53
CA GLY A 86 -0.90 -3.62 -0.17
C GLY A 86 0.13 -2.51 0.11
N VAL A 87 0.23 -1.47 -0.74
CA VAL A 87 1.06 -0.27 -0.45
C VAL A 87 0.71 0.34 0.90
N THR A 88 -0.58 0.47 1.23
CA THR A 88 -1.04 1.00 2.52
C THR A 88 -0.57 0.14 3.70
N THR A 89 -0.64 -1.18 3.56
CA THR A 89 -0.10 -2.12 4.56
C THR A 89 1.42 -1.99 4.68
N ALA A 90 2.14 -1.91 3.57
CA ALA A 90 3.59 -1.76 3.56
C ALA A 90 4.04 -0.45 4.23
N LEU A 91 3.36 0.66 3.91
CA LEU A 91 3.58 1.95 4.56
C LEU A 91 3.31 1.89 6.06
N ALA A 92 2.22 1.25 6.49
CA ALA A 92 1.94 1.09 7.91
C ALA A 92 3.04 0.28 8.63
N VAL A 93 3.57 -0.78 8.02
CA VAL A 93 4.67 -1.56 8.57
C VAL A 93 5.97 -0.75 8.62
N LEU A 94 6.24 0.06 7.59
CA LEU A 94 7.39 0.96 7.56
C LEU A 94 7.32 2.01 8.69
N ILE A 95 6.18 2.67 8.87
CA ILE A 95 5.98 3.66 9.94
C ILE A 95 6.13 3.01 11.32
N ASP A 96 5.53 1.83 11.54
CA ASP A 96 5.67 1.11 12.80
C ASP A 96 7.14 0.75 13.10
N HIS A 97 7.89 0.38 12.07
CA HIS A 97 9.32 0.12 12.20
C HIS A 97 10.11 1.38 12.56
N LEU A 98 9.86 2.50 11.87
CA LEU A 98 10.54 3.78 12.12
C LEU A 98 10.24 4.33 13.52
N ASP A 99 9.00 4.20 13.98
CA ASP A 99 8.57 4.56 15.34
C ASP A 99 9.28 3.69 16.38
N ALA A 100 9.25 2.36 16.21
CA ALA A 100 9.89 1.41 17.13
C ALA A 100 11.42 1.53 17.18
N SER A 101 12.05 2.06 16.13
CA SER A 101 13.50 2.29 16.04
C SER A 101 13.90 3.73 16.35
N ALA A 102 12.97 4.58 16.78
CA ALA A 102 13.19 6.02 17.02
C ALA A 102 13.86 6.74 15.83
N SER A 103 13.56 6.29 14.61
CA SER A 103 14.15 6.79 13.36
C SER A 103 13.25 7.77 12.60
N LEU A 104 12.10 8.14 13.17
CA LEU A 104 11.25 9.22 12.65
C LEU A 104 11.92 10.58 12.87
N HIS A 105 11.81 11.47 11.88
CA HIS A 105 12.27 12.86 12.04
C HIS A 105 11.57 13.55 13.23
N PRO A 106 12.24 14.44 13.99
CA PRO A 106 11.60 15.19 15.09
C PRO A 106 10.40 16.05 14.63
N GLY A 107 10.41 16.47 13.37
CA GLY A 107 9.30 17.21 12.75
C GLY A 107 8.13 16.34 12.26
N SER A 108 8.12 15.04 12.57
CA SER A 108 7.02 14.12 12.25
C SER A 108 5.85 14.33 13.21
N GLY A 109 4.66 13.91 12.78
CA GLY A 109 3.52 13.75 13.68
C GLY A 109 3.79 12.73 14.77
N ARG A 110 2.97 12.71 15.81
CA ARG A 110 3.11 11.73 16.91
C ARG A 110 2.92 10.32 16.36
N GLY A 111 3.68 9.35 16.86
CA GLY A 111 3.61 7.96 16.39
C GLY A 111 2.20 7.37 16.42
N ASP A 112 1.40 7.69 17.45
CA ASP A 112 0.00 7.27 17.54
C ASP A 112 -0.89 7.82 16.41
N ASP A 113 -0.70 9.09 16.06
CA ASP A 113 -1.46 9.77 15.00
C ASP A 113 -1.07 9.21 13.62
N LEU A 114 0.22 8.98 13.40
CA LEU A 114 0.73 8.38 12.17
C LEU A 114 0.23 6.94 12.01
N ARG A 115 0.19 6.18 13.10
CA ARG A 115 -0.38 4.82 13.12
C ARG A 115 -1.87 4.82 12.83
N ALA A 116 -2.63 5.76 13.41
CA ALA A 116 -4.05 5.90 13.13
C ALA A 116 -4.29 6.26 11.65
N ALA A 117 -3.51 7.21 11.10
CA ALA A 117 -3.57 7.60 9.70
C ALA A 117 -3.20 6.45 8.74
N ALA A 118 -2.11 5.73 9.00
CA ALA A 118 -1.69 4.62 8.17
C ALA A 118 -2.75 3.49 8.13
N ARG A 119 -3.40 3.21 9.27
CA ARG A 119 -4.50 2.21 9.34
C ARG A 119 -5.76 2.69 8.62
N SER A 120 -6.12 3.97 8.71
CA SER A 120 -7.31 4.51 8.05
C SER A 120 -7.18 4.45 6.52
N LEU A 121 -5.97 4.64 5.99
CA LEU A 121 -5.67 4.49 4.55
C LEU A 121 -5.91 3.05 4.06
N GLY A 122 -5.50 2.04 4.83
CA GLY A 122 -5.78 0.63 4.53
C GLY A 122 -7.28 0.27 4.63
N GLY A 123 -8.00 0.87 5.57
CA GLY A 123 -9.45 0.70 5.72
C GLY A 123 -10.26 1.35 4.59
N ALA A 124 -9.79 2.47 4.04
CA ALA A 124 -10.41 3.14 2.89
C ALA A 124 -10.34 2.27 1.62
N THR A 125 -9.25 1.54 1.41
CA THR A 125 -9.13 0.57 0.30
C THR A 125 -10.04 -0.66 0.49
N ALA A 126 -10.30 -1.09 1.72
CA ALA A 126 -11.22 -2.20 2.00
C ALA A 126 -12.69 -1.80 1.77
N ARG A 127 -13.07 -0.54 2.05
CA ARG A 127 -14.42 -0.02 1.76
C ARG A 127 -14.66 0.35 0.30
N ARG A 128 -13.60 0.51 -0.51
CA ARG A 128 -13.72 0.74 -1.97
C ARG A 128 -13.80 -0.54 -2.80
N ARG A 129 -13.82 -1.73 -2.20
CA ARG A 129 -14.30 -2.95 -2.87
C ARG A 129 -15.77 -3.16 -2.51
N HIS A 130 -16.62 -3.03 -3.54
CA HIS A 130 -18.07 -3.14 -3.59
C HIS A 130 -18.90 -1.90 -3.19
N PRO A 131 -19.58 -1.31 -4.18
CA PRO A 131 -21.02 -1.50 -4.26
C PRO A 131 -21.34 -2.54 -5.34
N SER A 132 -22.13 -3.52 -4.94
CA SER A 132 -22.78 -4.49 -5.81
C SER A 132 -23.74 -3.76 -6.74
N GLN A 133 -23.30 -3.48 -7.96
CA GLN A 133 -24.18 -3.27 -9.11
C GLN A 133 -23.57 -3.93 -10.35
N GLY A 134 -23.76 -5.24 -10.39
CA GLY A 134 -23.77 -6.03 -11.60
C GLY A 134 -24.96 -6.97 -11.45
N THR A 135 -26.16 -6.41 -11.51
CA THR A 135 -27.42 -7.13 -11.63
C THR A 135 -27.23 -8.21 -12.68
N ALA A 136 -27.28 -9.47 -12.28
CA ALA A 136 -27.59 -10.54 -13.21
C ALA A 136 -28.96 -10.18 -13.81
N ALA A 137 -28.96 -9.73 -15.05
CA ALA A 137 -30.16 -9.68 -15.86
C ALA A 137 -30.61 -11.13 -16.10
N VAL A 138 -31.28 -11.73 -15.11
CA VAL A 138 -32.18 -12.84 -15.38
C VAL A 138 -33.44 -12.20 -15.91
N LEU A 139 -33.55 -12.18 -17.23
CA LEU A 139 -34.76 -11.80 -17.94
C LEU A 139 -35.78 -12.93 -17.71
N VAL A 140 -36.50 -12.87 -16.59
CA VAL A 140 -37.67 -13.74 -16.36
C VAL A 140 -38.79 -13.19 -17.24
N LEU A 141 -38.99 -13.80 -18.40
CA LEU A 141 -40.19 -13.56 -19.20
C LEU A 141 -41.42 -14.02 -18.39
N PRO A 142 -42.50 -13.23 -18.30
CA PRO A 142 -43.75 -13.70 -17.70
C PRO A 142 -44.34 -14.80 -18.58
N VAL A 143 -44.59 -15.97 -17.99
CA VAL A 143 -45.40 -17.03 -18.59
C VAL A 143 -46.86 -16.55 -18.61
N PRO A 144 -47.56 -16.56 -19.77
CA PRO A 144 -48.98 -16.29 -19.80
C PRO A 144 -49.76 -17.44 -19.15
N THR A 145 -50.59 -17.10 -18.16
CA THR A 145 -51.56 -17.99 -17.52
C THR A 145 -52.62 -18.42 -18.56
N PRO A 146 -53.00 -19.71 -18.65
CA PRO A 146 -54.19 -20.08 -19.39
C PRO A 146 -55.43 -19.58 -18.63
N ALA A 147 -56.27 -18.81 -19.30
CA ALA A 147 -57.66 -18.62 -18.91
C ALA A 147 -58.38 -19.99 -18.98
N GLY A 148 -59.31 -20.20 -18.04
CA GLY A 148 -60.06 -21.46 -17.88
C GLY A 148 -60.96 -21.83 -19.06
#